data_AF-A0A1V1ZGX0-F1
#
_entry.id   AF-A0A1V1ZGX0-F1
#
_cell.length_a   1.000
_cell.length_b   1.000
_cell.length_c   1.000
_cell.angle_alpha   90.00
_cell.angle_beta   90.00
_cell.angle_gamma   90.00
#
_symmetry.space_group_name_H-M   'P 1'
#
loop_
_entity.id
_entity.type
_entity.pdbx_description
1 polymer ?
#
loop_
_entity_poly.entity_id
_entity_poly.type
_entity_poly.pdbx_seq_one_letter_code
_entity_poly.pdbx_strand_id
1 'polypeptide(L)'
;MKLQHTEDFLRKFDYDYLRQDNQLIVKMEPSQQVSIDFSNPQQPVITNELTRWNFLTGVFNMRIKNAVLLNFALGVILSLLLATQNLETGISVFLIYTIWISFWAAHYLSKSNTLKENLNHWNN
;
A
#
# COMPACT_ATOMS: atom_id res chain seq x y z
N MET A 1 3.89 -2.51 -21.33
CA MET A 1 4.96 -2.10 -20.40
C MET A 1 6.16 -3.02 -20.59
N LYS A 2 7.38 -2.48 -20.79
CA LYS A 2 8.61 -3.27 -20.97
C LYS A 2 9.56 -3.07 -19.79
N LEU A 3 10.27 -4.12 -19.38
CA LEU A 3 11.18 -4.08 -18.23
C LEU A 3 12.22 -2.96 -18.36
N GLN A 4 12.96 -2.92 -19.48
CA GLN A 4 13.99 -1.90 -19.72
C GLN A 4 13.44 -0.46 -19.70
N HIS A 5 12.31 -0.21 -20.36
CA HIS A 5 11.68 1.12 -20.35
C HIS A 5 11.22 1.55 -18.95
N THR A 6 10.72 0.59 -18.17
CA THR A 6 10.31 0.83 -16.77
C THR A 6 11.53 1.13 -15.91
N GLU A 7 12.63 0.40 -16.09
CA GLU A 7 13.90 0.65 -15.40
C GLU A 7 14.48 2.03 -15.75
N ASP A 8 14.42 2.43 -17.03
CA ASP A 8 14.82 3.77 -17.47
C ASP A 8 14.00 4.88 -16.82
N PHE A 9 12.68 4.69 -16.70
CA PHE A 9 11.81 5.62 -15.97
C PHE A 9 12.26 5.75 -14.50
N LEU A 10 12.39 4.62 -13.80
CA LEU A 10 12.71 4.61 -12.38
C LEU A 10 14.06 5.28 -12.12
N ARG A 11 15.06 5.00 -12.95
CA ARG A 11 16.38 5.64 -12.89
C ARG A 11 16.31 7.13 -13.21
N LYS A 12 15.56 7.54 -14.24
CA LYS A 12 15.43 8.95 -14.65
C LYS A 12 14.84 9.83 -13.55
N PHE A 13 13.92 9.28 -12.77
CA PHE A 13 13.24 9.99 -11.69
C PHE A 13 13.78 9.62 -10.29
N ASP A 14 14.97 9.00 -10.23
CA ASP A 14 15.69 8.69 -8.98
C ASP A 14 14.87 7.90 -7.94
N TYR A 15 14.09 6.92 -8.42
CA TYR A 15 13.41 5.98 -7.53
C TYR A 15 14.40 4.99 -6.92
N ASP A 16 14.27 4.67 -5.62
CA ASP A 16 14.92 3.51 -5.03
C ASP A 16 14.20 2.24 -5.49
N TYR A 17 14.90 1.36 -6.21
CA TYR A 17 14.36 0.08 -6.63
C TYR A 17 15.42 -1.02 -6.61
N LEU A 18 14.94 -2.27 -6.51
CA LEU A 18 15.75 -3.48 -6.64
C LEU A 18 15.28 -4.25 -7.88
N ARG A 19 16.24 -4.73 -8.68
CA ARG A 19 15.97 -5.65 -9.78
C ARG A 19 16.24 -7.08 -9.35
N GLN A 20 15.27 -7.96 -9.58
CA GLN A 20 15.35 -9.39 -9.32
C GLN A 20 14.83 -10.13 -10.55
N ASP A 21 15.73 -10.55 -11.44
CA ASP A 21 15.39 -11.19 -12.72
C ASP A 21 14.35 -10.42 -13.55
N ASN A 22 13.12 -10.94 -13.60
CA ASN A 22 11.97 -10.37 -14.30
C ASN A 22 11.07 -9.51 -13.40
N GLN A 23 11.55 -9.11 -12.22
CA GLN A 23 10.81 -8.30 -11.26
C GLN A 23 11.58 -7.01 -10.92
N LEU A 24 10.84 -5.92 -10.78
CA LEU A 24 11.32 -4.68 -10.18
C LEU A 24 10.56 -4.43 -8.88
N ILE A 25 11.28 -4.20 -7.79
CA ILE A 25 10.72 -3.88 -6.47
C ILE A 25 11.08 -2.43 -6.17
N VAL A 26 10.10 -1.54 -6.32
CA VAL A 26 10.24 -0.10 -6.04
C VAL A 26 9.98 0.13 -4.56
N LYS A 27 10.96 0.70 -3.85
CA LYS A 27 10.83 1.08 -2.44
C LYS A 27 10.27 2.49 -2.36
N MET A 28 9.16 2.63 -1.64
CA MET A 28 8.43 3.88 -1.50
C MET A 28 8.28 4.24 -0.02
N GLU A 29 8.63 5.47 0.33
CA GLU A 29 8.46 5.93 1.71
C GLU A 29 7.04 6.47 2.00
N PRO A 30 6.50 6.29 3.20
CA PRO A 30 7.04 5.47 4.28
C PRO A 30 6.72 3.98 4.05
N SER A 31 7.71 3.10 4.22
CA SER A 31 7.46 1.67 4.49
C SER A 31 6.51 0.95 3.51
N GLN A 32 6.54 1.33 2.23
CA GLN A 32 5.72 0.77 1.16
C GLN A 32 6.62 0.21 0.06
N GLN A 33 6.20 -0.87 -0.58
CA GLN A 33 6.85 -1.42 -1.76
C GLN A 33 5.84 -1.63 -2.88
N VAL A 34 6.28 -1.39 -4.10
CA VAL A 34 5.53 -1.72 -5.32
C VAL A 34 6.36 -2.71 -6.12
N SER A 35 5.81 -3.91 -6.27
CA SER A 35 6.42 -4.97 -7.07
C SER A 35 5.79 -5.01 -8.45
N ILE A 36 6.64 -4.99 -9.48
CA ILE A 36 6.26 -5.07 -10.89
C ILE A 36 6.86 -6.35 -11.45
N ASP A 37 6.02 -7.32 -11.76
CA ASP A 37 6.40 -8.62 -12.31
C ASP A 37 6.20 -8.62 -13.83
N PHE A 38 7.29 -8.88 -14.57
CA PHE A 38 7.35 -8.96 -16.03
C PHE A 38 7.46 -10.40 -16.55
N SER A 39 7.26 -11.40 -15.70
CA SER A 39 7.31 -12.82 -16.10
C SER A 39 6.31 -13.17 -17.19
N ASN A 40 5.19 -12.42 -17.27
CA ASN A 40 4.32 -12.39 -18.44
C ASN A 40 4.54 -11.07 -19.22
N PRO A 41 5.25 -11.08 -20.36
CA PRO A 41 5.56 -9.88 -21.12
C PRO A 41 4.33 -9.14 -21.67
N GLN A 42 3.21 -9.84 -21.85
CA GLN A 42 1.98 -9.26 -22.39
C GLN A 42 1.15 -8.55 -21.31
N GLN A 43 1.30 -8.98 -20.05
CA GLN A 43 0.53 -8.44 -18.95
C GLN A 43 1.37 -8.37 -17.67
N PRO A 44 2.26 -7.37 -17.55
CA PRO A 44 2.99 -7.15 -16.31
C PRO A 44 2.05 -6.89 -15.14
N VAL A 45 2.33 -7.50 -13.99
CA VAL A 45 1.49 -7.43 -12.79
C VAL A 45 2.12 -6.47 -11.79
N ILE A 46 1.36 -5.43 -11.41
CA ILE A 46 1.78 -4.45 -10.41
C ILE A 46 1.04 -4.73 -9.10
N THR A 47 1.79 -4.98 -8.04
CA THR A 47 1.26 -5.22 -6.69
C THR A 47 1.86 -4.23 -5.69
N ASN A 48 1.11 -3.96 -4.63
CA ASN A 48 1.56 -3.11 -3.53
C ASN A 48 1.59 -3.89 -2.22
N GLU A 49 2.54 -3.54 -1.37
CA GLU A 49 2.73 -4.12 -0.06
C GLU A 49 3.21 -3.05 0.92
N LEU A 50 2.66 -3.07 2.13
CA LEU A 50 3.21 -2.34 3.27
C LEU A 50 4.23 -3.25 3.93
N THR A 51 5.42 -2.73 4.18
CA THR A 51 6.56 -3.49 4.71
C THR A 51 7.21 -2.73 5.85
N ARG A 52 7.82 -3.41 6.83
CA ARG A 52 8.42 -2.74 8.00
C ARG A 52 7.38 -1.88 8.76
N TRP A 53 7.86 -1.03 9.68
CA TRP A 53 7.03 -0.16 10.51
C TRP A 53 6.21 0.83 9.67
N ASN A 54 4.90 0.64 9.61
CA ASN A 54 3.95 1.48 8.89
C ASN A 54 2.68 1.72 9.71
N PHE A 55 1.93 2.74 9.31
CA PHE A 55 0.78 3.25 10.07
C PHE A 55 -0.49 2.40 10.01
N LEU A 56 -0.54 1.34 9.20
CA LEU A 56 -1.69 0.43 9.13
C LEU A 56 -1.39 -0.93 9.77
N THR A 57 -0.25 -1.57 9.47
CA THR A 57 0.03 -2.92 9.96
C THR A 57 1.13 -2.98 11.01
N GLY A 58 1.66 -1.83 11.46
CA GLY A 58 2.81 -1.83 12.34
C GLY A 58 3.98 -2.49 11.63
N VAL A 59 4.44 -3.64 12.09
CA VAL A 59 5.61 -4.35 11.54
C VAL A 59 5.27 -5.47 10.55
N PHE A 60 3.98 -5.78 10.34
CA PHE A 60 3.59 -6.90 9.50
C PHE A 60 3.59 -6.54 8.01
N ASN A 61 4.22 -7.38 7.20
CA ASN A 61 4.20 -7.22 5.75
C ASN A 61 2.83 -7.65 5.19
N MET A 62 2.16 -6.77 4.46
CA MET A 62 0.81 -7.05 3.96
C MET A 62 0.40 -6.12 2.82
N ARG A 63 -0.39 -6.64 1.87
CA ARG A 63 -1.05 -5.79 0.86
C ARG A 63 -1.95 -4.76 1.51
N ILE A 64 -1.98 -3.54 0.96
CA ILE A 64 -2.78 -2.42 1.52
C ILE A 64 -4.24 -2.83 1.71
N LYS A 65 -4.83 -3.54 0.74
CA LYS A 65 -6.23 -4.01 0.83
C LYS A 65 -6.48 -4.90 2.06
N ASN A 66 -5.54 -5.78 2.37
CA ASN A 66 -5.67 -6.71 3.49
C ASN A 66 -5.41 -5.97 4.80
N ALA A 67 -4.47 -5.02 4.81
CA ALA A 67 -4.21 -4.14 5.95
C ALA A 67 -5.46 -3.36 6.36
N VAL A 68 -6.17 -2.77 5.40
CA VAL A 68 -7.42 -2.04 5.63
C VAL A 68 -8.50 -2.96 6.20
N LEU A 69 -8.70 -4.15 5.60
CA LEU A 69 -9.68 -5.12 6.08
C LEU A 69 -9.41 -5.56 7.52
N LEU A 70 -8.15 -5.90 7.83
CA LEU A 70 -7.74 -6.31 9.16
C LEU A 70 -7.97 -5.20 10.19
N ASN A 71 -7.51 -3.98 9.88
CA ASN A 71 -7.70 -2.84 10.77
C ASN A 71 -9.19 -2.54 10.99
N PHE A 72 -10.00 -2.59 9.93
CA PHE A 72 -11.44 -2.37 10.07
C PHE A 72 -12.08 -3.41 11.00
N ALA A 73 -11.75 -4.70 10.83
CA ALA A 73 -12.25 -5.77 11.70
C ALA A 73 -11.82 -5.57 13.16
N LEU A 74 -10.55 -5.27 13.41
CA LEU A 74 -10.03 -4.99 14.75
C LEU A 74 -10.68 -3.75 15.37
N GLY A 75 -10.90 -2.71 14.57
CA GLY A 75 -11.56 -1.48 14.97
C GLY A 75 -12.99 -1.71 15.43
N VAL A 76 -13.76 -2.51 14.69
CA VAL A 76 -15.12 -2.91 15.09
C VAL A 76 -15.09 -3.68 16.41
N ILE A 77 -14.23 -4.69 16.54
CA ILE A 77 -14.11 -5.50 17.76
C ILE A 77 -13.77 -4.61 18.97
N LEU A 78 -12.74 -3.78 18.85
CA LEU A 78 -12.32 -2.87 19.92
C LEU A 78 -13.44 -1.91 20.33
N SER A 79 -14.12 -1.34 19.34
CA SER A 79 -15.19 -0.36 19.58
C SER A 79 -16.39 -1.00 20.27
N LEU A 80 -16.75 -2.23 19.88
CA LEU A 80 -17.81 -2.99 20.55
C LEU A 80 -17.42 -3.33 21.99
N LEU A 81 -16.18 -3.75 22.24
CA LEU A 81 -15.69 -4.02 23.60
C LEU A 81 -15.78 -2.78 24.48
N LEU A 82 -15.37 -1.61 23.98
CA LEU A 82 -15.48 -0.34 24.72
C LEU A 82 -16.93 0.10 24.91
N ALA A 83 -17.80 -0.13 23.93
CA ALA A 83 -19.22 0.18 24.02
C ALA A 83 -19.94 -0.59 25.13
N THR A 84 -19.44 -1.77 25.54
CA THR A 84 -19.98 -2.50 26.70
C THR A 84 -19.78 -1.75 28.02
N GLN A 85 -18.79 -0.87 28.10
CA GLN A 85 -18.49 -0.06 29.29
C GLN A 85 -19.07 1.35 29.16
N ASN A 86 -18.91 1.96 27.99
CA ASN A 86 -19.44 3.28 27.67
C ASN A 86 -19.68 3.41 26.16
N LEU A 87 -20.95 3.53 25.77
CA LEU A 87 -21.36 3.58 24.36
C LEU A 87 -20.73 4.76 23.60
N GLU A 88 -20.72 5.95 24.19
CA GLU A 88 -20.14 7.15 23.58
C GLU A 88 -18.64 6.99 23.30
N THR A 89 -17.92 6.35 24.22
CA THR A 89 -16.50 6.01 24.07
C THR A 89 -16.29 5.03 22.93
N GLY A 90 -17.08 3.95 22.88
CA GLY A 90 -17.02 2.98 21.78
C GLY A 90 -17.25 3.62 20.41
N ILE A 91 -18.26 4.50 20.30
CA ILE A 91 -18.56 5.24 19.07
C ILE A 91 -17.41 6.19 18.70
N SER A 92 -16.90 6.96 19.67
CA SER A 92 -15.83 7.93 19.43
C SER A 92 -14.55 7.24 18.94
N VAL A 93 -14.18 6.14 19.59
CA VAL A 93 -13.02 5.33 19.19
C VAL A 93 -13.21 4.75 17.78
N PHE A 94 -14.41 4.22 17.47
CA PHE A 94 -14.70 3.72 16.13
C PHE A 94 -14.50 4.78 15.05
N LEU A 95 -15.03 5.99 15.27
CA LEU A 95 -14.95 7.09 14.32
C LEU A 95 -13.50 7.57 14.13
N ILE A 96 -12.78 7.82 15.22
CA ILE A 96 -11.38 8.26 15.18
C ILE A 96 -10.52 7.22 14.46
N TYR A 97 -10.69 5.94 14.80
CA TYR A 97 -9.91 4.87 14.20
C TYR A 97 -10.25 4.66 12.72
N THR A 98 -11.52 4.77 12.34
CA THR A 98 -11.94 4.71 10.93
C THR A 98 -11.35 5.85 10.11
N ILE A 99 -11.32 7.08 10.64
CA ILE A 99 -10.67 8.23 10.00
C ILE A 99 -9.17 7.96 9.83
N TRP A 100 -8.50 7.47 10.88
CA TRP A 100 -7.07 7.14 10.84
C TRP A 100 -6.75 6.11 9.75
N ILE A 101 -7.48 4.99 9.71
CA ILE A 101 -7.28 3.94 8.70
C ILE A 101 -7.52 4.50 7.29
N SER A 102 -8.61 5.25 7.12
CA SER A 102 -8.98 5.81 5.80
C SER A 102 -7.93 6.79 5.29
N PHE A 103 -7.41 7.66 6.15
CA PHE A 103 -6.36 8.61 5.81
C PHE A 103 -5.10 7.89 5.31
N TRP A 104 -4.59 6.92 6.08
CA TRP A 104 -3.39 6.18 5.70
C TRP A 104 -3.61 5.29 4.48
N ALA A 105 -4.77 4.64 4.36
CA ALA A 105 -5.12 3.86 3.18
C ALA A 105 -5.14 4.72 1.92
N ALA A 106 -5.78 5.89 1.97
CA ALA A 106 -5.81 6.82 0.86
C ALA A 106 -4.39 7.30 0.47
N HIS A 107 -3.55 7.62 1.46
CA HIS A 107 -2.16 8.01 1.24
C HIS A 107 -1.37 6.93 0.48
N TYR A 108 -1.37 5.68 0.97
CA TYR A 108 -0.61 4.59 0.34
C TYR A 108 -1.17 4.21 -1.03
N LEU A 109 -2.50 4.18 -1.18
CA LEU A 109 -3.16 3.87 -2.44
C LEU A 109 -2.86 4.93 -3.49
N SER A 110 -3.02 6.21 -3.14
CA SER A 110 -2.71 7.33 -4.03
C SER A 110 -1.28 7.22 -4.56
N LYS A 111 -0.30 7.00 -3.68
CA LYS A 111 1.11 6.86 -4.08
C LYS A 111 1.32 5.70 -5.06
N SER A 112 0.76 4.52 -4.78
CA SER A 112 0.89 3.36 -5.67
C SER A 112 0.18 3.55 -7.01
N ASN A 113 -0.97 4.23 -7.02
CA ASN A 113 -1.73 4.50 -8.23
C ASN A 113 -1.02 5.52 -9.11
N THR A 114 -0.49 6.60 -8.53
CA THR A 114 0.29 7.59 -9.27
C THR A 114 1.52 6.96 -9.92
N LEU A 115 2.26 6.11 -9.20
CA LEU A 115 3.39 5.38 -9.81
C LEU A 115 2.92 4.50 -10.98
N LYS A 116 1.84 3.74 -10.79
CA LYS A 116 1.26 2.87 -11.83
C LYS A 116 0.84 3.66 -13.07
N GLU A 117 0.18 4.79 -12.89
CA GLU A 117 -0.25 5.69 -13.97
C GLU A 117 0.95 6.26 -14.74
N ASN A 118 1.96 6.77 -14.03
CA ASN A 118 3.17 7.31 -14.64
C ASN A 118 3.93 6.24 -15.44
N LEU A 119 4.05 5.03 -14.89
CA LEU A 119 4.68 3.91 -15.58
C LEU A 119 3.90 3.50 -16.83
N ASN A 120 2.57 3.44 -16.75
CA ASN A 120 1.72 3.13 -17.90
C ASN A 120 1.89 4.19 -18.99
N HIS A 121 1.88 5.48 -18.62
CA HIS A 121 2.05 6.58 -19.57
C HIS A 121 3.44 6.56 -20.24
N TRP A 122 4.50 6.30 -19.49
CA TRP A 122 5.86 6.21 -20.01
C TRP A 122 6.08 5.03 -20.98
N ASN A 123 5.32 3.96 -20.81
CA ASN A 123 5.46 2.73 -21.59
C ASN A 123 4.48 2.61 -22.77
N ASN A 124 3.60 3.59 -22.95
CA ASN A 124 2.77 3.75 -24.13
C ASN A 124 3.52 4.56 -25.20
#